data_AF-A0A2D4PB73-F1
#
_entry.id   AF-A0A2D4PB73-F1
#
_cell.length_a   1.000
_cell.length_b   1.000
_cell.length_c   1.000
_cell.angle_alpha   90.00
_cell.angle_beta   90.00
_cell.angle_gamma   90.00
#
_symmetry.space_group_name_H-M   'P 1'
#
loop_
_entity.id
_entity.type
_entity.pdbx_description
1 polymer ?
#
loop_
_entity_poly.entity_id
_entity_poly.type
_entity_poly.pdbx_seq_one_letter_code
_entity_poly.pdbx_strand_id
1 'polypeptide(L)'
;AIMSLKQNGRPADEYVKEFKKLAGKLRSWPERLLIREFKAGLDSGLRRAALYRGIPPYISEWYRTAIELDIGLKEFREILPKKVSSMRVMSGTGPILNKP
;
A
#
# COMPACT_ATOMS: atom_id res chain seq x y z
N ALA A 1 19.47 -6.34 -1.22
CA ALA A 1 18.89 -7.60 -1.75
C ALA A 1 17.41 -7.39 -2.08
N ILE A 2 16.68 -8.37 -2.63
CA ILE A 2 15.24 -8.19 -2.93
C ILE A 2 14.39 -7.98 -1.66
N MET A 3 14.70 -8.72 -0.58
CA MET A 3 14.08 -8.58 0.75
C MET A 3 14.26 -7.19 1.38
N SER A 4 15.33 -6.47 1.01
CA SER A 4 15.63 -5.13 1.52
C SER A 4 15.09 -4.01 0.62
N LEU A 5 14.40 -4.33 -0.48
CA LEU A 5 13.86 -3.32 -1.39
C LEU A 5 12.50 -2.83 -0.89
N LYS A 6 12.38 -1.51 -0.67
CA LYS A 6 11.17 -0.83 -0.22
C LYS A 6 10.75 0.26 -1.20
N GLN A 7 9.47 0.60 -1.19
CA GLN A 7 8.92 1.75 -1.90
C GLN A 7 9.40 3.05 -1.24
N ASN A 8 9.19 3.20 0.07
CA ASN A 8 9.67 4.34 0.87
C ASN A 8 9.16 5.70 0.36
N GLY A 9 7.87 5.80 0.02
CA GLY A 9 7.24 7.02 -0.48
C GLY A 9 7.56 7.36 -1.94
N ARG A 10 8.35 6.53 -2.65
CA ARG A 10 8.58 6.66 -4.09
C ARG A 10 7.36 6.19 -4.89
N PRO A 11 7.21 6.67 -6.14
CA PRO A 11 6.20 6.15 -7.07
C PRO A 11 6.23 4.61 -7.19
N ALA A 12 5.06 4.00 -7.31
CA ALA A 12 4.95 2.55 -7.41
C ALA A 12 5.60 1.97 -8.68
N ASP A 13 5.68 2.74 -9.78
CA ASP A 13 6.32 2.30 -11.02
C ASP A 13 7.85 2.22 -10.89
N GLU A 14 8.49 3.19 -10.21
CA GLU A 14 9.91 3.13 -9.85
C GLU A 14 10.22 1.88 -9.01
N TYR A 15 9.43 1.67 -7.96
CA TYR A 15 9.57 0.49 -7.09
C TYR A 15 9.38 -0.82 -7.87
N VAL A 16 8.36 -0.90 -8.73
CA VAL A 16 8.12 -2.05 -9.62
C VAL A 16 9.28 -2.26 -10.61
N LYS A 17 9.86 -1.20 -11.17
CA LYS A 17 10.98 -1.24 -12.12
C LYS A 17 12.25 -1.79 -11.47
N GLU A 18 12.57 -1.34 -10.25
CA GLU A 18 13.67 -1.91 -9.46
C GLU A 18 13.39 -3.35 -9.03
N PHE A 19 12.17 -3.65 -8.56
CA PHE A 19 11.80 -5.00 -8.13
C PHE A 19 11.90 -6.01 -9.27
N LYS A 20 11.39 -5.67 -10.48
CA LYS A 20 11.53 -6.48 -11.70
C LYS A 20 13.01 -6.73 -12.03
N LYS A 21 13.88 -5.72 -11.92
CA LYS A 21 15.33 -5.84 -12.17
C LYS A 21 16.05 -6.77 -11.18
N LEU A 22 15.55 -6.89 -9.94
CA LEU A 22 16.06 -7.87 -8.97
C LEU A 22 15.44 -9.26 -9.16
N ALA A 23 14.12 -9.35 -9.35
CA ALA A 23 13.41 -10.61 -9.57
C ALA A 23 13.88 -11.35 -10.83
N GLY A 24 14.23 -10.64 -11.91
CA GLY A 24 14.80 -11.23 -13.13
C GLY A 24 16.16 -11.94 -12.96
N LYS A 25 16.84 -11.71 -11.83
CA LYS A 25 18.06 -12.46 -11.42
C LYS A 25 17.75 -13.73 -10.62
N LEU A 26 16.52 -13.88 -10.12
CA LEU A 26 16.06 -14.96 -9.24
C LEU A 26 15.18 -15.95 -10.02
N ARG A 27 15.61 -16.39 -11.20
CA ARG A 27 14.79 -17.18 -12.15
C ARG A 27 14.27 -18.50 -11.59
N SER A 28 14.91 -19.06 -10.56
CA SER A 28 14.51 -20.29 -9.86
C SER A 28 13.59 -20.07 -8.66
N TRP A 29 13.26 -18.82 -8.30
CA TRP A 29 12.39 -18.54 -7.16
C TRP A 29 10.91 -18.79 -7.48
N PRO A 30 10.19 -19.57 -6.66
CA PRO A 30 8.74 -19.67 -6.76
C PRO A 30 8.06 -18.30 -6.69
N GLU A 31 7.15 -18.02 -7.62
CA GLU A 31 6.48 -16.72 -7.76
C GLU A 31 5.80 -16.26 -6.45
N ARG A 32 5.24 -17.19 -5.67
CA ARG A 32 4.69 -16.94 -4.33
C ARG A 32 5.66 -16.23 -3.38
N LEU A 33 6.97 -16.47 -3.49
CA LEU A 33 7.99 -15.79 -2.70
C LEU A 33 8.26 -14.38 -3.23
N LEU A 34 8.33 -14.21 -4.56
CA LEU A 34 8.45 -12.89 -5.17
C LEU A 34 7.24 -12.00 -4.81
N ILE A 35 6.02 -12.54 -4.84
CA ILE A 35 4.79 -11.86 -4.40
C ILE A 35 4.87 -11.52 -2.90
N ARG A 36 5.40 -12.41 -2.05
CA ARG A 36 5.60 -12.14 -0.62
C ARG A 36 6.55 -10.97 -0.39
N GLU A 37 7.72 -10.97 -1.02
CA GLU A 37 8.70 -9.88 -0.87
C GLU A 37 8.19 -8.56 -1.46
N PHE A 38 7.48 -8.58 -2.59
CA PHE A 38 6.84 -7.40 -3.18
C PHE A 38 5.83 -6.78 -2.21
N LYS A 39 4.92 -7.59 -1.67
CA LYS A 39 3.93 -7.16 -0.65
C LYS A 39 4.58 -6.72 0.66
N ALA A 40 5.81 -7.14 0.95
CA ALA A 40 6.58 -6.69 2.11
C ALA A 40 7.42 -5.42 1.84
N GLY A 41 7.53 -4.98 0.58
CA GLY A 41 8.23 -3.75 0.20
C GLY A 41 7.34 -2.56 -0.19
N LEU A 42 6.09 -2.81 -0.60
CA LEU A 42 5.07 -1.76 -0.79
C LEU A 42 4.80 -0.97 0.51
N ASP A 43 4.52 0.33 0.36
CA ASP A 43 4.12 1.18 1.48
C ASP A 43 2.76 0.78 2.05
N SER A 44 2.57 1.00 3.36
CA SER A 44 1.45 0.42 4.12
C SER A 44 0.05 0.79 3.61
N GLY A 45 -0.12 2.01 3.09
CA GLY A 45 -1.37 2.46 2.47
C GLY A 45 -1.66 1.76 1.14
N LEU A 46 -0.69 1.76 0.22
CA LEU A 46 -0.82 1.12 -1.09
C LEU A 46 -0.97 -0.41 -0.96
N ARG A 47 -0.22 -1.04 -0.06
CA ARG A 47 -0.37 -2.45 0.30
C ARG A 47 -1.78 -2.79 0.80
N ARG A 48 -2.40 -1.93 1.62
CA ARG A 48 -3.80 -2.11 2.07
C ARG A 48 -4.78 -1.97 0.92
N ALA A 49 -4.66 -0.94 0.09
CA ALA A 49 -5.50 -0.75 -1.09
C ALA A 49 -5.43 -1.95 -2.06
N ALA A 50 -4.22 -2.45 -2.32
CA ALA A 50 -4.01 -3.62 -3.18
C ALA A 50 -4.68 -4.89 -2.62
N LEU A 51 -4.63 -5.11 -1.30
CA LEU A 51 -5.31 -6.24 -0.65
C LEU A 51 -6.84 -6.12 -0.70
N TYR A 52 -7.41 -4.91 -0.62
CA TYR A 52 -8.85 -4.70 -0.77
C TYR A 52 -9.35 -4.93 -2.20
N ARG A 53 -8.50 -4.70 -3.22
CA ARG A 53 -8.80 -5.07 -4.61
C ARG A 53 -8.77 -6.59 -4.88
N GLY A 54 -8.37 -7.40 -3.90
CA GLY A 54 -8.25 -8.84 -3.98
C GLY A 54 -6.81 -9.35 -3.83
N ILE A 55 -6.59 -10.61 -4.19
CA ILE A 55 -5.26 -11.24 -4.21
C ILE A 55 -5.04 -11.81 -5.62
N PRO A 56 -4.44 -11.04 -6.54
CA PRO A 56 -4.08 -11.55 -7.84
C PRO A 56 -3.13 -12.76 -7.73
N PRO A 57 -3.31 -13.83 -8.53
CA PRO A 57 -2.44 -15.00 -8.52
C PRO A 57 -1.02 -14.69 -9.03
N TYR A 58 -0.87 -13.82 -10.04
CA TYR A 58 0.41 -13.58 -10.72
C TYR A 58 1.07 -12.25 -10.31
N ILE A 59 2.40 -12.22 -10.27
CA ILE A 59 3.15 -11.03 -9.86
C ILE A 59 3.07 -9.90 -10.90
N SER A 60 2.83 -10.24 -12.17
CA SER A 60 2.49 -9.30 -13.24
C SER A 60 1.27 -8.44 -12.88
N GLU A 61 0.24 -9.04 -12.30
CA GLU A 61 -0.98 -8.37 -11.85
C GLU A 61 -0.76 -7.59 -10.56
N TRP A 62 0.10 -8.06 -9.65
CA TRP A 62 0.53 -7.28 -8.48
C TRP A 62 1.27 -6.00 -8.89
N TYR A 63 2.17 -6.07 -9.87
CA TYR A 63 2.85 -4.91 -10.42
C TYR A 63 1.86 -3.90 -11.03
N ARG A 64 0.93 -4.39 -11.87
CA ARG A 64 -0.10 -3.56 -12.50
C ARG A 64 -1.03 -2.91 -11.46
N THR A 65 -1.53 -3.70 -10.52
CA THR A 65 -2.44 -3.25 -9.46
C THR A 65 -1.80 -2.21 -8.54
N ALA A 66 -0.52 -2.37 -8.21
CA ALA A 66 0.20 -1.37 -7.42
C ALA A 66 0.30 -0.02 -8.15
N ILE A 67 0.61 -0.03 -9.45
CA ILE A 67 0.72 1.21 -10.25
C ILE A 67 -0.65 1.88 -10.42
N GLU A 68 -1.69 1.14 -10.81
CA GLU A 68 -3.05 1.70 -10.96
C GLU A 68 -3.58 2.33 -9.67
N LEU A 69 -3.32 1.72 -8.52
CA LEU A 69 -3.78 2.24 -7.23
C LEU A 69 -2.94 3.41 -6.73
N ASP A 70 -1.64 3.47 -7.03
CA ASP A 70 -0.79 4.61 -6.64
C ASP A 70 -1.18 5.88 -7.41
N ILE A 71 -1.50 5.75 -8.70
CA ILE A 71 -2.04 6.82 -9.55
C ILE A 71 -3.40 7.29 -8.99
N GLY A 72 -4.37 6.40 -8.81
CA GLY A 72 -5.70 6.78 -8.29
C GLY A 72 -5.68 7.35 -6.87
N LEU A 73 -4.76 6.88 -6.00
CA LEU A 73 -4.55 7.45 -4.67
C LEU A 73 -3.91 8.84 -4.72
N LYS A 74 -3.04 9.12 -5.71
CA LYS A 74 -2.49 10.46 -5.94
C LYS A 74 -3.58 11.41 -6.43
N GLU A 75 -4.34 11.04 -7.47
CA GLU A 75 -5.45 11.84 -8.00
C GLU A 75 -6.47 12.19 -6.90
N PHE A 76 -6.89 11.20 -6.10
CA PHE A 76 -7.83 11.42 -5.00
C PHE A 76 -7.28 12.35 -3.91
N ARG A 77 -5.96 12.35 -3.67
CA ARG A 77 -5.29 13.29 -2.74
C ARG A 77 -5.11 14.70 -3.30
N GLU A 78 -5.12 14.86 -4.61
CA GLU A 78 -5.05 16.16 -5.29
C GLU A 78 -6.46 16.78 -5.42
N ILE A 79 -7.50 15.95 -5.56
CA ILE A 79 -8.91 16.35 -5.55
C ILE A 79 -9.41 16.72 -4.14
N LEU A 80 -8.99 16.01 -3.09
CA LEU A 80 -9.39 16.34 -1.72
C LEU A 80 -8.63 17.58 -1.18
N PRO A 81 -9.33 18.64 -0.72
CA PRO A 81 -8.68 19.76 -0.06
C PRO A 81 -8.00 19.29 1.25
N LYS A 82 -6.82 19.84 1.56
CA LYS A 82 -5.93 19.43 2.68
C LYS A 82 -6.46 19.80 4.09
N LYS A 83 -7.76 19.72 4.33
CA LYS A 83 -8.44 19.99 5.62
C LYS A 83 -9.31 18.80 6.08
N VAL A 84 -8.65 17.67 6.39
CA VAL A 84 -9.18 16.68 7.35
C VAL A 84 -8.16 16.37 8.45
N SER A 85 -7.29 17.35 8.75
CA SER A 85 -6.44 17.30 9.94
C SER A 85 -7.30 17.47 11.19
N SER A 86 -7.24 16.49 12.09
CA SER A 86 -7.87 16.52 13.43
C SER A 86 -9.41 16.51 13.49
N MET A 87 -10.05 15.49 12.92
CA MET A 87 -11.15 14.85 13.66
C MET A 87 -10.57 13.92 14.73
N ARG A 88 -10.19 14.53 15.86
CA ARG A 88 -9.74 13.82 17.07
C ARG A 88 -10.97 13.14 17.68
N VAL A 89 -11.11 11.83 17.50
CA VAL A 89 -12.24 11.07 18.06
C VAL A 89 -12.19 11.16 19.58
N MET A 90 -13.06 11.96 20.18
CA MET A 90 -13.20 12.10 21.63
C MET A 90 -14.02 10.93 22.19
N SER A 91 -13.41 9.75 22.20
CA SER A 91 -14.00 8.52 22.74
C SER A 91 -13.95 8.49 24.27
N GLY A 92 -15.02 8.99 24.89
CA GLY A 92 -15.48 8.54 26.21
C GLY A 92 -14.98 9.30 27.45
N THR A 93 -15.92 9.98 28.12
CA THR A 93 -16.34 9.67 29.51
C THR A 93 -17.70 10.30 29.84
N GLY A 94 -18.61 9.51 30.42
CA GLY A 94 -19.58 10.00 31.42
C GLY A 94 -19.00 9.79 32.84
N PRO A 95 -19.79 9.82 33.95
CA PRO A 95 -21.26 9.88 34.07
C PRO A 95 -21.78 11.35 34.03
N ILE A 96 -22.75 11.91 34.80
CA ILE A 96 -23.53 11.51 35.98
C ILE A 96 -24.99 12.03 35.86
N LEU A 97 -25.93 11.32 36.51
CA LEU A 97 -27.34 11.69 36.70
C LEU A 97 -27.50 12.94 37.60
N ASN A 98 -28.40 13.85 37.24
CA ASN A 98 -29.18 14.65 38.20
C ASN A 98 -30.47 15.20 37.55
N LYS A 99 -31.57 15.16 38.30
CA LYS A 99 -32.81 15.91 38.06
C LYS A 99 -33.31 16.44 39.42
N PRO A 100 -34.06 17.56 39.45
CA PRO A 100 -34.67 18.07 40.69
C PRO A 100 -35.83 17.18 41.16
#